data_AF-A0A350T7G5-F1
#
_entry.id   AF-A0A350T7G5-F1
#
_cell.length_a   1.000
_cell.length_b   1.000
_cell.length_c   1.000
_cell.angle_alpha   90.00
_cell.angle_beta   90.00
_cell.angle_gamma   90.00
#
_symmetry.space_group_name_H-M   'P 1'
#
loop_
_entity.id
_entity.type
_entity.pdbx_description
1 polymer ?
#
loop_
_entity_poly.entity_id
_entity_poly.type
_entity_poly.pdbx_seq_one_letter_code
_entity_poly.pdbx_strand_id
1 'polypeptide(L)'
;MSGPMVFSDPYLSSSPVVGRVVTVLRGVTDRRGLLLVGHRSRAVPAGAVHELMITDEEVRLDGSVDRVALLAFFEVVEAGVVLVDAAVTIAGMPIGVVAGFDETHMPNHQNICLRGQLRDGESLEILVGSRIEIAGLR
;
A
#
# COMPACT_ATOMS: atom_id res chain seq x y z
N MET A 1 6.02 0.16 32.05
CA MET A 1 7.04 -0.80 31.59
C MET A 1 6.34 -2.13 31.35
N SER A 2 5.70 -2.31 30.19
CA SER A 2 5.24 -3.64 29.76
C SER A 2 6.47 -4.46 29.40
N GLY A 3 6.60 -5.67 29.96
CA GLY A 3 7.72 -6.58 29.70
C GLY A 3 7.89 -6.94 28.22
N PRO A 4 8.95 -7.67 27.84
CA PRO A 4 9.18 -8.02 26.45
C PRO A 4 7.99 -8.81 25.92
N MET A 5 7.44 -8.40 24.77
CA MET A 5 6.39 -9.14 24.09
C MET A 5 7.02 -10.43 23.54
N VAL A 6 6.63 -11.58 24.10
CA VAL A 6 7.16 -12.91 23.77
C VAL A 6 6.16 -13.66 22.90
N PHE A 7 5.95 -13.18 21.68
CA PHE A 7 5.26 -13.97 20.67
C PHE A 7 6.18 -14.08 19.45
N SER A 8 6.15 -15.23 18.77
CA SER A 8 6.59 -15.33 17.37
C SER A 8 5.78 -14.34 16.50
N ASP A 9 5.96 -14.32 15.18
CA ASP A 9 5.14 -13.47 14.30
C ASP A 9 3.66 -13.55 14.72
N PRO A 10 3.06 -12.46 15.22
CA PRO A 10 1.73 -12.52 15.82
C PRO A 10 0.63 -12.55 14.75
N TYR A 11 0.98 -12.53 13.45
CA TYR A 11 0.06 -12.74 12.36
C TYR A 11 0.05 -14.21 11.91
N LEU A 12 -1.01 -14.94 12.27
CA LEU A 12 -1.18 -16.35 11.89
C LEU A 12 -1.85 -16.50 10.51
N SER A 13 -2.95 -15.78 10.27
CA SER A 13 -3.69 -15.78 9.01
C SER A 13 -4.47 -14.47 8.85
N SER A 14 -4.78 -14.10 7.62
CA SER A 14 -5.64 -12.94 7.35
C SER A 14 -6.34 -13.06 6.00
N SER A 15 -7.55 -12.51 5.92
CA SER A 15 -8.24 -12.31 4.64
C SER A 15 -7.53 -11.24 3.81
N PRO A 16 -7.60 -11.31 2.46
CA PRO A 16 -7.14 -10.23 1.63
C PRO A 16 -7.95 -8.96 1.87
N VAL A 17 -7.32 -7.80 1.68
CA VAL A 17 -8.03 -6.52 1.57
C VAL A 17 -8.41 -6.33 0.11
N VAL A 18 -9.69 -6.05 -0.12
CA VAL A 18 -10.23 -5.84 -1.46
C VAL A 18 -10.67 -4.40 -1.60
N GLY A 19 -10.34 -3.79 -2.73
CA GLY A 19 -10.72 -2.43 -3.04
C GLY A 19 -11.14 -2.23 -4.48
N ARG A 20 -11.54 -0.99 -4.78
CA ARG A 20 -11.91 -0.53 -6.12
C ARG A 20 -11.23 0.80 -6.39
N VAL A 21 -10.56 0.92 -7.54
CA VAL A 21 -9.96 2.18 -8.00
C VAL A 21 -11.05 3.24 -8.15
N VAL A 22 -10.89 4.38 -7.47
CA VAL A 22 -11.79 5.54 -7.57
C VAL A 22 -11.15 6.72 -8.30
N THR A 23 -9.82 6.74 -8.42
CA THR A 23 -9.10 7.74 -9.22
C THR A 23 -7.80 7.11 -9.70
N VAL A 24 -7.47 7.32 -10.97
CA VAL A 24 -6.19 6.89 -11.56
C VAL A 24 -5.24 8.08 -11.55
N LEU A 25 -4.00 7.84 -11.17
CA LEU A 25 -2.96 8.86 -11.11
C LEU A 25 -1.92 8.62 -12.21
N ARG A 26 -1.20 9.69 -12.55
CA ARG A 26 -0.08 9.64 -13.48
C ARG A 26 1.03 10.54 -12.98
N GLY A 27 2.27 10.16 -13.30
CA GLY A 27 3.46 10.88 -12.93
C GLY A 27 4.43 10.05 -12.10
N VAL A 28 5.70 10.34 -12.35
CA VAL A 28 6.86 9.87 -11.58
C VAL A 28 7.54 11.09 -10.98
N THR A 29 7.98 11.00 -9.73
CA THR A 29 8.76 12.04 -9.06
C THR A 29 9.95 11.40 -8.37
N ASP A 30 11.09 12.09 -8.35
CA ASP A 30 12.30 11.69 -7.63
C ASP A 30 12.47 12.44 -6.30
N ARG A 31 11.42 13.15 -5.84
CA ARG A 31 11.45 14.01 -4.64
C ARG A 31 10.13 13.97 -3.87
N ARG A 32 9.53 12.77 -3.74
CA ARG A 32 8.26 12.60 -3.04
C ARG A 32 8.38 12.85 -1.54
N GLY A 33 9.50 12.47 -0.94
CA GLY A 33 9.75 12.59 0.49
C GLY A 33 8.73 11.86 1.36
N LEU A 34 8.32 10.63 1.00
CA LEU A 34 7.49 9.82 1.90
C LEU A 34 8.28 9.50 3.17
N LEU A 35 7.63 9.59 4.33
CA LEU A 35 8.20 9.17 5.61
C LEU A 35 7.44 7.93 6.08
N LEU A 36 8.05 6.76 5.91
CA LEU A 36 7.39 5.51 6.21
C LEU A 36 7.31 5.28 7.71
N VAL A 37 6.13 4.94 8.20
CA VAL A 37 5.93 4.59 9.61
C VAL A 37 6.61 3.26 9.95
N GLY A 38 7.14 3.13 11.17
CA GLY A 38 7.75 1.91 11.70
C GLY A 38 6.81 0.73 11.95
N HIS A 39 5.55 0.83 11.54
CA HIS A 39 4.55 -0.22 11.74
C HIS A 39 4.49 -1.15 10.54
N ARG A 40 4.66 -2.46 10.79
CA ARG A 40 4.61 -3.51 9.75
C ARG A 40 3.23 -3.74 9.12
N SER A 41 2.20 -3.02 9.57
CA SER A 41 0.81 -3.31 9.21
C SER A 41 -0.14 -2.15 9.47
N ARG A 42 -1.27 -2.12 8.75
CA ARG A 42 -2.38 -1.18 8.98
C ARG A 42 -3.72 -1.87 8.85
N ALA A 43 -4.59 -1.67 9.85
CA ALA A 43 -6.00 -1.99 9.71
C ALA A 43 -6.65 -0.95 8.80
N VAL A 44 -7.37 -1.41 7.78
CA VAL A 44 -8.04 -0.55 6.80
C VAL A 44 -9.53 -0.88 6.79
N PRO A 45 -10.41 0.06 7.24
CA PRO A 45 -11.83 -0.20 7.30
C PRO A 45 -12.49 -0.07 5.92
N ALA A 46 -13.61 -0.76 5.72
CA ALA A 46 -14.42 -0.60 4.51
C ALA A 46 -14.91 0.85 4.39
N GLY A 47 -14.93 1.36 3.16
CA GLY A 47 -15.26 2.76 2.83
C GLY A 47 -14.09 3.74 2.99
N ALA A 48 -12.95 3.34 3.57
CA ALA A 48 -11.76 4.19 3.58
C ALA A 48 -11.18 4.33 2.17
N VAL A 49 -10.61 5.50 1.88
CA VAL A 49 -9.88 5.76 0.63
C VAL A 49 -8.39 5.88 0.95
N HIS A 50 -7.57 5.19 0.17
CA HIS A 50 -6.12 5.19 0.28
C HIS A 50 -5.46 5.50 -1.06
N GLU A 51 -4.27 6.10 -1.02
CA GLU A 51 -3.45 6.36 -2.20
C GLU A 51 -2.41 5.25 -2.36
N LEU A 52 -2.27 4.70 -3.56
CA LEU A 52 -1.21 3.77 -3.94
C LEU A 52 -0.12 4.47 -4.73
N MET A 53 1.12 4.21 -4.31
CA MET A 53 2.34 4.62 -5.00
C MET A 53 3.24 3.40 -5.16
N ILE A 54 4.13 3.41 -6.14
CA ILE A 54 5.15 2.36 -6.30
C ILE A 54 6.53 2.96 -6.41
N THR A 55 7.51 2.33 -5.80
CA THR A 55 8.93 2.67 -5.88
C THR A 55 9.75 1.47 -6.31
N ASP A 56 10.87 1.75 -6.96
CA ASP A 56 11.94 0.80 -7.25
C ASP A 56 13.17 1.00 -6.34
N GLU A 57 13.07 1.89 -5.34
CA GLU A 57 14.10 2.11 -4.32
C GLU A 57 14.19 0.95 -3.32
N GLU A 58 15.31 0.89 -2.61
CA GLU A 58 15.41 0.05 -1.42
C GLU A 58 14.62 0.70 -0.27
N VAL A 59 13.57 0.03 0.19
CA VAL A 59 12.68 0.55 1.22
C VAL A 59 12.99 -0.06 2.59
N ARG A 60 13.00 0.79 3.62
CA ARG A 60 13.09 0.40 5.03
C ARG A 60 11.97 1.07 5.83
N LEU A 61 11.45 0.38 6.83
CA LEU A 61 10.56 0.97 7.83
C LEU A 61 11.30 2.09 8.59
N ASP A 62 10.57 3.13 9.01
CA ASP A 62 11.14 4.36 9.58
C ASP A 62 12.12 5.09 8.63
N GLY A 63 12.11 4.74 7.34
CA GLY A 63 12.94 5.34 6.30
C GLY A 63 12.16 6.33 5.42
N SER A 64 12.89 7.01 4.55
CA SER A 64 12.34 7.87 3.52
C SER A 64 12.29 7.17 2.15
N VAL A 65 11.32 7.52 1.32
CA VAL A 65 11.24 7.11 -0.09
C VAL A 65 10.98 8.35 -0.94
N ASP A 66 11.87 8.61 -1.89
CA ASP A 66 11.81 9.83 -2.71
C ASP A 66 11.29 9.55 -4.11
N ARG A 67 11.79 8.50 -4.76
CA ARG A 67 11.42 8.14 -6.12
C ARG A 67 10.20 7.24 -6.14
N VAL A 68 9.09 7.77 -6.64
CA VAL A 68 7.83 7.03 -6.75
C VAL A 68 7.11 7.32 -8.05
N ALA A 69 6.31 6.36 -8.49
CA ALA A 69 5.26 6.54 -9.48
C ALA A 69 3.89 6.52 -8.79
N LEU A 70 3.00 7.42 -9.20
CA LEU A 70 1.65 7.55 -8.65
C LEU A 70 0.72 6.56 -9.37
N LEU A 71 0.01 5.70 -8.61
CA LEU A 71 -0.84 4.67 -9.22
C LEU A 71 -2.31 5.08 -9.24
N ALA A 72 -2.93 5.18 -8.06
CA ALA A 72 -4.36 5.34 -7.94
C ALA A 72 -4.78 5.70 -6.51
N PHE A 73 -5.94 6.33 -6.36
CA PHE A 73 -6.74 6.22 -5.15
C PHE A 73 -7.71 5.04 -5.28
N PHE A 74 -7.90 4.30 -4.20
CA PHE A 74 -8.88 3.22 -4.13
C PHE A 74 -9.71 3.28 -2.85
N GLU A 75 -10.97 2.90 -2.98
CA GLU A 75 -11.88 2.67 -1.86
C GLU A 75 -11.74 1.21 -1.40
N VAL A 76 -11.64 0.99 -0.09
CA VAL A 76 -11.67 -0.35 0.52
C VAL A 76 -13.10 -0.87 0.50
N VAL A 77 -13.34 -1.99 -0.17
CA VAL A 77 -14.64 -2.66 -0.25
C VAL A 77 -14.75 -3.76 0.80
N GLU A 78 -13.69 -4.56 0.97
CA GLU A 78 -13.60 -5.58 2.01
C GLU A 78 -12.43 -5.22 2.95
N ALA A 79 -12.78 -4.93 4.20
CA ALA A 79 -11.85 -4.48 5.23
C ALA A 79 -10.84 -5.58 5.62
N GLY A 80 -9.71 -5.18 6.20
CA GLY A 80 -8.73 -6.13 6.71
C GLY A 80 -7.48 -5.46 7.28
N VAL A 81 -6.41 -6.24 7.37
CA VAL A 81 -5.10 -5.77 7.81
C VAL A 81 -4.13 -5.91 6.65
N VAL A 82 -3.63 -4.79 6.16
CA VAL A 82 -2.55 -4.77 5.17
C VAL A 82 -1.23 -5.00 5.90
N LEU A 83 -0.42 -5.93 5.41
CA LEU A 83 0.92 -6.21 5.91
C LEU A 83 1.97 -5.71 4.93
N VAL A 84 3.13 -5.34 5.44
CA VAL A 84 4.34 -5.21 4.60
C VAL A 84 4.64 -6.57 3.95
N ASP A 85 5.19 -6.51 2.74
CA ASP A 85 5.44 -7.62 1.82
C ASP A 85 4.19 -8.34 1.28
N ALA A 86 2.97 -7.88 1.62
CA ALA A 86 1.75 -8.37 1.00
C ALA A 86 1.73 -8.06 -0.51
N ALA A 87 1.45 -9.08 -1.33
CA ALA A 87 1.33 -8.92 -2.77
C ALA A 87 0.11 -8.08 -3.14
N VAL A 88 0.26 -7.21 -4.14
CA VAL A 88 -0.81 -6.34 -4.62
C VAL A 88 -1.07 -6.62 -6.09
N THR A 89 -2.34 -6.83 -6.41
CA THR A 89 -2.83 -6.95 -7.78
C THR A 89 -3.88 -5.90 -8.09
N ILE A 90 -3.93 -5.46 -9.35
CA ILE A 90 -4.96 -4.57 -9.87
C ILE A 90 -5.52 -5.19 -11.15
N ALA A 91 -6.83 -5.41 -11.21
CA ALA A 91 -7.49 -6.16 -12.27
C ALA A 91 -6.85 -7.55 -12.53
N GLY A 92 -6.32 -8.19 -11.48
CA GLY A 92 -5.61 -9.47 -11.57
C GLY A 92 -4.16 -9.37 -12.05
N MET A 93 -3.68 -8.20 -12.46
CA MET A 93 -2.28 -7.97 -12.82
C MET A 93 -1.43 -7.78 -11.56
N PRO A 94 -0.30 -8.50 -11.39
CA PRO A 94 0.66 -8.24 -10.31
C PRO A 94 1.30 -6.86 -10.48
N ILE A 95 1.24 -6.03 -9.44
CA ILE A 95 1.80 -4.67 -9.44
C ILE A 95 3.10 -4.61 -8.63
N GLY A 96 3.10 -5.23 -7.45
CA GLY A 96 4.24 -5.22 -6.53
C GLY A 96 3.86 -5.80 -5.18
N VAL A 97 4.64 -5.46 -4.16
CA VAL A 97 4.36 -5.81 -2.76
C VAL A 97 4.34 -4.56 -1.89
N VAL A 98 3.59 -4.56 -0.79
CA VAL A 98 3.56 -3.43 0.13
C VAL A 98 4.94 -3.23 0.76
N ALA A 99 5.48 -2.03 0.66
CA ALA A 99 6.78 -1.66 1.22
C ALA A 99 6.64 -0.89 2.55
N GLY A 100 5.55 -0.16 2.73
CA GLY A 100 5.27 0.58 3.95
C GLY A 100 4.12 1.57 3.77
N PHE A 101 3.94 2.41 4.79
CA PHE A 101 2.83 3.36 4.84
C PHE A 101 3.32 4.75 5.26
N ASP A 102 2.76 5.80 4.68
CA ASP A 102 3.05 7.19 5.03
C ASP A 102 1.75 7.90 5.45
N GLU A 103 1.83 8.70 6.51
CA GLU A 103 0.67 9.35 7.14
C GLU A 103 0.61 10.85 6.87
N THR A 104 1.40 11.36 5.91
CA THR A 104 1.50 12.80 5.62
C THR A 104 0.13 13.45 5.33
N HIS A 105 -0.84 12.68 4.81
CA HIS A 105 -2.19 13.15 4.49
C HIS A 105 -3.29 12.69 5.45
N MET A 106 -2.95 12.03 6.57
CA MET A 106 -3.95 11.66 7.56
C MET A 106 -4.60 12.90 8.19
N PRO A 107 -5.92 12.89 8.49
CA PRO A 107 -6.85 11.76 8.39
C PRO A 107 -7.58 11.65 7.05
N ASN A 108 -7.20 12.39 6.01
CA ASN A 108 -7.87 12.34 4.71
C ASN A 108 -7.69 10.97 4.04
N HIS A 109 -6.43 10.58 3.83
CA HIS A 109 -6.06 9.26 3.35
C HIS A 109 -4.65 8.92 3.84
N GLN A 110 -4.35 7.62 3.87
CA GLN A 110 -3.00 7.12 4.07
C GLN A 110 -2.39 6.72 2.73
N ASN A 111 -1.12 7.04 2.54
CA ASN A 111 -0.31 6.56 1.43
C ASN A 111 0.14 5.12 1.72
N ILE A 112 -0.08 4.23 0.77
CA ILE A 112 0.43 2.87 0.78
C ILE A 112 1.50 2.78 -0.31
N CYS A 113 2.76 2.65 0.10
CA CYS A 113 3.88 2.55 -0.81
C CYS A 113 4.12 1.08 -1.16
N LEU A 114 4.22 0.78 -2.44
CA LEU A 114 4.56 -0.53 -2.99
C LEU A 114 6.02 -0.54 -3.45
N ARG A 115 6.67 -1.70 -3.38
CA ARG A 115 7.95 -1.98 -4.03
C ARG A 115 7.70 -2.80 -5.29
N GLY A 116 8.25 -2.37 -6.42
CA GLY A 116 8.15 -3.09 -7.70
C GLY A 116 8.68 -2.28 -8.88
N GLN A 117 8.16 -2.52 -10.08
CA GLN A 117 8.59 -1.77 -11.27
C GLN A 117 8.00 -0.35 -11.23
N LEU A 118 8.85 0.65 -11.46
CA LEU A 118 8.45 2.05 -11.44
C LEU A 118 7.60 2.43 -12.67
N ARG A 119 6.29 2.23 -12.56
CA ARG A 119 5.28 2.57 -13.57
C ARG A 119 4.10 3.23 -12.88
N ASP A 120 3.57 4.29 -13.47
CA ASP A 120 2.41 5.01 -12.95
C ASP A 120 1.09 4.38 -13.43
N GLY A 121 -0.05 4.91 -12.95
CA GLY A 121 -1.36 4.35 -13.28
C GLY A 121 -1.72 4.43 -14.76
N GLU A 122 -1.31 5.50 -15.46
CA GLU A 122 -1.53 5.67 -16.91
C GLU A 122 -0.73 4.64 -17.72
N SER A 123 0.57 4.46 -17.44
CA SER A 123 1.40 3.46 -18.13
C SER A 123 1.02 2.02 -17.80
N LEU A 124 0.37 1.76 -16.66
CA LEU A 124 -0.22 0.48 -16.29
C LEU A 124 -1.63 0.28 -16.85
N GLU A 125 -2.19 1.25 -17.57
CA GLU A 125 -3.55 1.23 -18.12
C GLU A 125 -4.60 0.92 -17.04
N ILE A 126 -4.37 1.41 -15.81
CA ILE A 126 -5.32 1.24 -14.71
C ILE A 126 -6.59 2.02 -15.06
N LEU A 127 -7.74 1.39 -14.83
CA LEU A 127 -9.05 1.99 -15.05
C LEU A 127 -9.76 2.27 -13.73
N VAL A 128 -10.57 3.34 -13.70
CA VAL A 128 -11.53 3.54 -12.61
C VAL A 128 -12.48 2.34 -12.57
N GLY A 129 -12.74 1.84 -11.37
CA GLY A 129 -13.53 0.63 -11.16
C GLY A 129 -12.71 -0.66 -11.16
N SER A 130 -11.43 -0.64 -11.53
CA SER A 130 -10.57 -1.84 -11.42
C SER A 130 -10.52 -2.34 -9.99
N ARG A 131 -10.66 -3.67 -9.82
CA ARG A 131 -10.51 -4.34 -8.54
C ARG A 131 -9.06 -4.28 -8.09
N ILE A 132 -8.83 -3.89 -6.84
CA ILE A 132 -7.55 -4.05 -6.16
C ILE A 132 -7.67 -5.20 -5.17
N GLU A 133 -6.64 -6.03 -5.08
CA GLU A 133 -6.52 -7.04 -4.05
C GLU A 133 -5.12 -6.98 -3.43
N ILE A 134 -5.07 -6.79 -2.11
CA ILE A 134 -3.87 -6.88 -1.30
C ILE A 134 -3.95 -8.20 -0.53
N ALA A 135 -3.00 -9.09 -0.79
CA ALA A 135 -3.02 -10.45 -0.27
C ALA A 135 -2.99 -10.49 1.27
N GLY A 136 -3.77 -11.41 1.84
CA GLY A 136 -3.65 -11.79 3.25
C GLY A 136 -2.66 -12.95 3.45
N LEU A 137 -2.54 -13.40 4.69
CA LEU A 137 -1.76 -14.58 5.07
C LEU A 137 -2.63 -15.84 5.01
N ARG A 138 -2.05 -16.93 4.52
CA ARG A 138 -2.69 -18.25 4.48
C ARG A 138 -2.24 -19.09 5.67
#